data_AF-A0A3R6BED4-F1
#
_entry.id   AF-A0A3R6BED4-F1
#
_cell.length_a   1.000
_cell.length_b   1.000
_cell.length_c   1.000
_cell.angle_alpha   90.00
_cell.angle_beta   90.00
_cell.angle_gamma   90.00
#
_symmetry.space_group_name_H-M   'P 1'
#
loop_
_entity.id
_entity.type
_entity.pdbx_description
1 polymer ?
#
loop_
_entity_poly.entity_id
_entity_poly.type
_entity_poly.pdbx_seq_one_letter_code
_entity_poly.pdbx_strand_id
1 'polypeptide(L)'
;MAPVRSYTNWNSRTTDEEEQIEPYRKYFFICEGANTETWYFKKLIDIRKELNIHPLIDIRLLEKTEGDRDISFPRRLIEFAENQKENPEIAFDKERDKMIVVFDGDIFEEKVLDYDELVAEGEKNNILAVSNPAFELFLLLHYKNSYEDDIEPNAEQIIKNEKDGHQTFIYKLLLARTGINPKKNAAIGELAKNIEIAIEQEKKINEDIHQCKGQITCNIGRIIDEIRKDDGK
;
A
#
# COMPACT_ATOMS: atom_id res chain seq x y z
N MET A 1 -25.08 -4.36 -4.97
CA MET A 1 -24.09 -4.96 -4.05
C MET A 1 -23.12 -3.85 -3.69
N ALA A 2 -22.63 -3.78 -2.45
CA ALA A 2 -21.72 -2.71 -2.04
C ALA A 2 -20.46 -2.65 -2.93
N PRO A 3 -19.95 -1.46 -3.28
CA PRO A 3 -18.77 -1.31 -4.14
C PRO A 3 -17.47 -1.77 -3.46
N VAL A 4 -17.46 -1.80 -2.12
CA VAL A 4 -16.31 -2.24 -1.32
C VAL A 4 -16.72 -3.18 -0.20
N ARG A 5 -15.77 -3.97 0.29
CA ARG A 5 -15.81 -4.63 1.60
C ARG A 5 -14.69 -4.08 2.46
N SER A 6 -15.00 -3.71 3.70
CA SER A 6 -14.00 -3.22 4.66
C SER A 6 -13.48 -4.38 5.52
N TYR A 7 -12.16 -4.59 5.51
CA TYR A 7 -11.48 -5.54 6.41
C TYR A 7 -10.83 -4.80 7.57
N THR A 8 -11.18 -5.17 8.81
CA THR A 8 -10.58 -4.71 10.07
C THR A 8 -10.73 -5.79 11.14
N ASN A 9 -9.82 -5.79 12.11
CA ASN A 9 -9.85 -6.60 13.33
C ASN A 9 -9.92 -5.72 14.59
N TRP A 10 -10.46 -4.51 14.47
CA TRP A 10 -10.84 -3.66 15.59
C TRP A 10 -11.97 -4.30 16.40
N ASN A 11 -11.88 -4.29 17.74
CA ASN A 11 -12.87 -4.85 18.67
C ASN A 11 -13.25 -6.35 18.49
N SER A 12 -12.42 -7.20 17.90
CA SER A 12 -12.71 -8.65 17.72
C SER A 12 -12.58 -9.52 18.99
N ARG A 13 -12.74 -8.94 20.19
CA ARG A 13 -12.65 -9.70 21.46
C ARG A 13 -13.92 -10.52 21.72
N THR A 14 -13.72 -11.70 22.31
CA THR A 14 -14.74 -12.66 22.80
C THR A 14 -15.09 -12.47 24.29
N THR A 15 -14.66 -11.37 24.92
CA THR A 15 -14.93 -11.11 26.34
C THR A 15 -15.81 -9.87 26.49
N ASP A 16 -17.06 -10.09 26.86
CA ASP A 16 -18.17 -9.12 26.94
C ASP A 16 -18.00 -8.01 28.01
N GLU A 17 -16.83 -7.84 28.64
CA GLU A 17 -16.66 -7.00 29.84
C GLU A 17 -15.73 -5.78 29.68
N GLU A 18 -15.06 -5.59 28.53
CA GLU A 18 -14.24 -4.38 28.32
C GLU A 18 -15.02 -3.31 27.54
N GLU A 19 -14.99 -2.06 28.01
CA GLU A 19 -15.56 -0.92 27.29
C GLU A 19 -14.97 -0.85 25.88
N GLN A 20 -15.84 -0.92 24.87
CA GLN A 20 -15.46 -0.67 23.49
C GLN A 20 -15.14 0.81 23.34
N ILE A 21 -13.85 1.14 23.30
CA ILE A 21 -13.39 2.47 22.92
C ILE A 21 -13.51 2.56 21.40
N GLU A 22 -14.24 3.56 20.91
CA GLU A 22 -14.29 3.87 19.47
C GLU A 22 -12.93 4.44 19.04
N PRO A 23 -12.37 4.01 17.90
CA PRO A 23 -11.09 4.55 17.45
C PRO A 23 -11.27 6.04 17.15
N TYR A 24 -10.26 6.84 17.48
CA TYR A 24 -10.32 8.27 17.25
C TYR A 24 -9.99 8.63 15.80
N ARG A 25 -9.15 7.81 15.13
CA ARG A 25 -8.78 7.97 13.72
C ARG A 25 -8.79 6.61 13.01
N LYS A 26 -9.30 6.59 11.78
CA LYS A 26 -9.20 5.44 10.88
C LYS A 26 -8.33 5.75 9.67
N TYR A 27 -7.46 4.81 9.31
CA TYR A 27 -6.73 4.82 8.05
C TYR A 27 -7.31 3.77 7.12
N PHE A 28 -7.80 4.20 5.95
CA PHE A 28 -8.38 3.34 4.94
C PHE A 28 -7.39 3.15 3.79
N PHE A 29 -6.87 1.95 3.63
CA PHE A 29 -6.10 1.56 2.46
C PHE A 29 -7.03 1.13 1.33
N ILE A 30 -6.78 1.63 0.13
CA ILE A 30 -7.37 1.13 -1.10
C ILE A 30 -6.27 0.89 -2.13
N CYS A 31 -6.26 -0.30 -2.72
CA CYS A 31 -5.17 -0.74 -3.59
C CYS A 31 -5.61 -0.87 -5.06
N GLU A 32 -4.67 -0.63 -5.96
CA GLU A 32 -4.81 -0.92 -7.38
C GLU A 32 -4.97 -2.44 -7.62
N GLY A 33 -4.07 -3.26 -7.10
CA GLY A 33 -4.15 -4.71 -7.22
C GLY A 33 -5.07 -5.38 -6.20
N ALA A 34 -5.56 -6.56 -6.58
CA ALA A 34 -6.60 -7.29 -5.84
C ALA A 34 -6.08 -8.50 -5.04
N ASN A 35 -4.80 -8.85 -5.15
CA ASN A 35 -4.24 -10.05 -4.51
C ASN A 35 -3.04 -9.71 -3.62
N THR A 36 -1.91 -9.33 -4.22
CA THR A 36 -0.64 -9.16 -3.52
C THR A 36 -0.72 -8.10 -2.42
N GLU A 37 -1.21 -6.90 -2.74
CA GLU A 37 -1.40 -5.82 -1.77
C GLU A 37 -2.42 -6.20 -0.70
N THR A 38 -3.50 -6.87 -1.12
CA THR A 38 -4.54 -7.34 -0.20
C THR A 38 -3.99 -8.30 0.85
N TRP A 39 -3.16 -9.28 0.45
CA TRP A 39 -2.52 -10.19 1.39
C TRP A 39 -1.56 -9.48 2.33
N TYR A 40 -0.78 -8.52 1.81
CA TYR A 40 0.14 -7.73 2.61
C TYR A 40 -0.59 -6.88 3.66
N PHE A 41 -1.55 -6.05 3.24
CA PHE A 41 -2.26 -5.15 4.14
C PHE A 41 -3.19 -5.88 5.11
N LYS A 42 -3.79 -7.02 4.71
CA LYS A 42 -4.50 -7.90 5.66
C LYS A 42 -3.56 -8.37 6.76
N LYS A 43 -2.36 -8.83 6.39
CA LYS A 43 -1.37 -9.25 7.39
C LYS A 43 -0.96 -8.10 8.30
N LEU A 44 -0.70 -6.92 7.75
CA LEU A 44 -0.36 -5.71 8.50
C LEU A 44 -1.45 -5.36 9.53
N ILE A 45 -2.72 -5.41 9.12
CA ILE A 45 -3.88 -5.20 10.01
C ILE A 45 -3.93 -6.26 11.10
N ASP A 46 -3.70 -7.53 10.76
CA ASP A 46 -3.64 -8.65 11.71
C ASP A 46 -2.59 -8.45 12.81
N ILE A 47 -1.42 -7.95 12.44
CA ILE A 47 -0.29 -7.77 13.37
C ILE A 47 -0.15 -6.33 13.89
N ARG A 48 -1.13 -5.44 13.66
CA ARG A 48 -1.02 -4.00 14.01
C ARG A 48 -0.53 -3.71 15.44
N LYS A 49 -0.93 -4.56 16.39
CA LYS A 49 -0.51 -4.45 17.80
C LYS A 49 0.98 -4.77 17.97
N GLU A 50 1.49 -5.79 17.27
CA GLU A 50 2.91 -6.15 17.26
C GLU A 50 3.75 -5.03 16.62
N LEU A 51 3.16 -4.27 15.68
CA LEU A 51 3.80 -3.12 15.03
C LEU A 51 3.79 -1.84 15.87
N ASN A 52 3.27 -1.88 17.10
CA ASN A 52 3.10 -0.73 17.99
C ASN A 52 2.21 0.39 17.41
N ILE A 53 1.21 0.03 16.59
CA ILE A 53 0.21 1.00 16.13
C ILE A 53 -0.67 1.38 17.32
N HIS A 54 -0.86 2.70 17.50
CA HIS A 54 -1.55 3.24 18.66
C HIS A 54 -2.97 2.66 18.78
N PRO A 55 -3.45 2.29 19.98
CA PRO A 55 -4.78 1.71 20.14
C PRO A 55 -5.90 2.62 19.61
N LEU A 56 -5.78 3.95 19.64
CA LEU A 56 -6.85 4.81 19.10
C LEU A 56 -6.87 4.91 17.56
N ILE A 57 -6.03 4.13 16.89
CA ILE A 57 -5.94 4.07 15.43
C ILE A 57 -6.49 2.74 14.93
N ASP A 58 -7.49 2.80 14.06
CA ASP A 58 -8.00 1.67 13.29
C ASP A 58 -7.42 1.69 11.87
N ILE A 59 -7.01 0.53 11.37
CA ILE A 59 -6.54 0.38 9.99
C ILE A 59 -7.50 -0.54 9.26
N ARG A 60 -7.98 -0.06 8.12
CA ARG A 60 -8.97 -0.75 7.30
C ARG A 60 -8.44 -0.93 5.89
N LEU A 61 -8.71 -2.09 5.30
CA LEU A 61 -8.49 -2.33 3.88
C LEU A 61 -9.85 -2.35 3.17
N LEU A 62 -10.01 -1.51 2.15
CA LEU A 62 -11.18 -1.49 1.27
C LEU A 62 -10.93 -2.41 0.05
N GLU A 63 -11.56 -3.57 0.06
CA GLU A 63 -11.52 -4.53 -1.05
C GLU A 63 -12.59 -4.17 -2.10
N LYS A 64 -12.15 -3.85 -3.32
CA LYS A 64 -13.05 -3.60 -4.47
C LYS A 64 -13.86 -4.85 -4.80
N THR A 65 -15.18 -4.71 -5.01
CA THR A 65 -16.04 -5.85 -5.40
C THR A 65 -16.07 -6.07 -6.92
N GLU A 66 -16.71 -7.14 -7.39
CA GLU A 66 -16.61 -7.62 -8.78
C GLU A 66 -16.92 -6.58 -9.87
N GLY A 67 -17.73 -5.55 -9.57
CA GLY A 67 -18.03 -4.47 -10.52
C GLY A 67 -16.89 -3.46 -10.73
N ASP A 68 -16.00 -3.32 -9.75
CA ASP A 68 -14.96 -2.29 -9.68
C ASP A 68 -13.54 -2.88 -9.58
N ARG A 69 -13.42 -4.21 -9.72
CA ARG A 69 -12.16 -4.95 -9.58
C ARG A 69 -11.11 -4.55 -10.62
N ASP A 70 -11.55 -4.11 -11.79
CA ASP A 70 -10.70 -3.72 -12.92
C ASP A 70 -10.29 -2.24 -12.91
N ILE A 71 -10.54 -1.52 -11.82
CA ILE A 71 -9.97 -0.17 -11.62
C ILE A 71 -8.46 -0.34 -11.39
N SER A 72 -7.72 -0.27 -12.50
CA SER A 72 -6.25 -0.34 -12.56
C SER A 72 -5.61 0.97 -13.06
N PHE A 73 -6.39 2.04 -13.15
CA PHE A 73 -5.86 3.35 -13.55
C PHE A 73 -5.82 4.26 -12.33
N PRO A 74 -4.67 4.82 -11.93
CA PRO A 74 -4.54 5.59 -10.69
C PRO A 74 -5.57 6.73 -10.56
N ARG A 75 -5.90 7.45 -11.66
CA ARG A 75 -6.92 8.51 -11.63
C ARG A 75 -8.30 7.98 -11.24
N ARG A 76 -8.69 6.83 -11.81
CA ARG A 76 -9.96 6.17 -11.47
C ARG A 76 -9.96 5.61 -10.05
N LEU A 77 -8.79 5.17 -9.56
CA LEU A 77 -8.65 4.68 -8.19
C LEU A 77 -8.84 5.82 -7.18
N ILE A 78 -8.28 7.01 -7.45
CA ILE A 78 -8.48 8.22 -6.65
C ILE A 78 -9.96 8.65 -6.67
N GLU A 79 -10.58 8.73 -7.85
CA GLU A 79 -12.01 9.06 -7.96
C GLU A 79 -12.89 8.06 -7.18
N PHE A 80 -12.56 6.78 -7.28
CA PHE A 80 -13.26 5.73 -6.53
C PHE A 80 -13.07 5.90 -5.02
N ALA A 81 -11.85 6.22 -4.57
CA ALA A 81 -11.54 6.45 -3.16
C ALA A 81 -12.34 7.65 -2.60
N GLU A 82 -12.46 8.75 -3.37
CA GLU A 82 -13.32 9.88 -3.00
C GLU A 82 -14.79 9.47 -2.86
N ASN A 83 -15.31 8.70 -3.83
CA ASN A 83 -16.69 8.22 -3.77
C ASN A 83 -16.96 7.33 -2.55
N GLN A 84 -15.96 6.57 -2.08
CA GLN A 84 -16.13 5.74 -0.88
C GLN A 84 -16.26 6.58 0.40
N LYS A 85 -15.79 7.82 0.46
CA LYS A 85 -15.93 8.67 1.66
C LYS A 85 -17.39 9.01 1.97
N GLU A 86 -18.27 8.97 0.96
CA GLU A 86 -19.72 9.14 1.14
C GLU A 86 -20.44 7.81 1.45
N ASN A 87 -19.74 6.67 1.41
CA ASN A 87 -20.35 5.37 1.63
C ASN A 87 -20.64 5.16 3.13
N PRO A 88 -21.93 5.08 3.55
CA PRO A 88 -22.27 4.92 4.95
C PRO A 88 -21.78 3.60 5.55
N GLU A 89 -21.49 2.58 4.73
CA GLU A 89 -21.00 1.28 5.20
C GLU A 89 -19.58 1.34 5.77
N ILE A 90 -18.76 2.30 5.34
CA ILE A 90 -17.39 2.45 5.85
C ILE A 90 -17.30 3.43 7.02
N ALA A 91 -18.34 4.25 7.22
CA ALA A 91 -18.43 5.28 8.26
C ALA A 91 -17.17 6.16 8.31
N PHE A 92 -16.82 6.77 7.17
CA PHE A 92 -15.66 7.65 7.03
C PHE A 92 -15.93 9.03 7.64
N ASP A 93 -15.09 9.47 8.56
CA ASP A 93 -15.12 10.82 9.13
C ASP A 93 -14.14 11.73 8.37
N LYS A 94 -14.67 12.72 7.64
CA LYS A 94 -13.85 13.64 6.82
C LYS A 94 -12.90 14.53 7.62
N GLU A 95 -13.16 14.75 8.90
CA GLU A 95 -12.30 15.60 9.74
C GLU A 95 -11.13 14.80 10.32
N ARG A 96 -11.33 13.50 10.58
CA ARG A 96 -10.39 12.68 11.35
C ARG A 96 -9.72 11.58 10.54
N ASP A 97 -10.49 10.89 9.70
CA ASP A 97 -10.06 9.70 8.99
C ASP A 97 -9.21 10.07 7.77
N LYS A 98 -8.34 9.13 7.37
CA LYS A 98 -7.42 9.30 6.26
C LYS A 98 -7.63 8.18 5.25
N MET A 99 -7.68 8.56 3.98
CA MET A 99 -7.73 7.64 2.85
C MET A 99 -6.32 7.53 2.24
N ILE A 100 -5.81 6.30 2.14
CA ILE A 100 -4.51 5.97 1.55
C ILE A 100 -4.76 5.23 0.24
N VAL A 101 -4.35 5.82 -0.87
CA VAL A 101 -4.50 5.24 -2.21
C VAL A 101 -3.17 4.64 -2.65
N VAL A 102 -3.14 3.31 -2.81
CA VAL A 102 -1.94 2.54 -3.14
C VAL A 102 -1.95 2.16 -4.62
N PHE A 103 -0.95 2.59 -5.39
CA PHE A 103 -0.85 2.30 -6.82
C PHE A 103 0.58 2.22 -7.34
N ASP A 104 0.74 1.58 -8.51
CA ASP A 104 2.01 1.41 -9.18
C ASP A 104 2.33 2.63 -10.09
N GLY A 105 3.60 3.04 -10.14
CA GLY A 105 4.06 4.21 -10.90
C GLY A 105 4.35 3.95 -12.38
N ASP A 106 4.43 2.68 -12.82
CA ASP A 106 4.94 2.29 -14.14
C ASP A 106 4.19 2.94 -15.32
N ILE A 107 2.89 3.17 -15.17
CA ILE A 107 2.05 3.74 -16.21
C ILE A 107 2.48 5.16 -16.62
N PHE A 108 3.18 5.87 -15.73
CA PHE A 108 3.64 7.25 -15.94
C PHE A 108 5.04 7.36 -16.55
N GLU A 109 5.76 6.24 -16.68
CA GLU A 109 7.05 6.23 -17.38
C GLU A 109 6.85 6.44 -18.90
N GLU A 110 5.83 5.80 -19.49
CA GLU A 110 5.68 5.75 -20.95
C GLU A 110 4.31 6.20 -21.49
N LYS A 111 3.23 6.02 -20.73
CA LYS A 111 1.86 6.04 -21.31
C LYS A 111 1.08 7.31 -20.99
N VAL A 112 1.43 8.01 -19.92
CA VAL A 112 0.60 9.07 -19.34
C VAL A 112 1.48 10.25 -18.94
N LEU A 113 1.06 11.47 -19.34
CA LEU A 113 1.85 12.69 -19.17
C LEU A 113 1.39 13.57 -18.00
N ASP A 114 0.25 13.26 -17.37
CA ASP A 114 -0.41 14.11 -16.38
C ASP A 114 -0.15 13.66 -14.92
N TYR A 115 0.98 12.99 -14.67
CA TYR A 115 1.32 12.49 -13.33
C TYR A 115 1.33 13.59 -12.27
N ASP A 116 1.95 14.74 -12.55
CA ASP A 116 2.01 15.86 -11.60
C ASP A 116 0.61 16.39 -11.25
N GLU A 117 -0.30 16.45 -12.23
CA GLU A 117 -1.70 16.83 -12.01
C GLU A 117 -2.41 15.78 -11.15
N LEU A 118 -2.19 14.50 -11.43
CA LEU A 118 -2.77 13.39 -10.67
C LEU A 118 -2.32 13.40 -9.21
N VAL A 119 -1.04 13.63 -8.94
CA VAL A 119 -0.50 13.74 -7.58
C VAL A 119 -1.11 14.95 -6.89
N ALA A 120 -1.08 16.12 -7.53
CA ALA A 120 -1.63 17.35 -6.96
C ALA A 120 -3.14 17.26 -6.66
N GLU A 121 -3.93 16.60 -7.50
CA GLU A 121 -5.35 16.37 -7.25
C GLU A 121 -5.59 15.32 -6.16
N GLY A 122 -4.84 14.21 -6.19
CA GLY A 122 -4.98 13.11 -5.23
C GLY A 122 -4.63 13.52 -3.80
N GLU A 123 -3.57 14.31 -3.61
CA GLU A 123 -3.09 14.75 -2.30
C GLU A 123 -4.00 15.79 -1.62
N LYS A 124 -4.97 16.39 -2.33
CA LYS A 124 -5.91 17.34 -1.71
C LYS A 124 -6.69 16.72 -0.56
N ASN A 125 -7.07 15.45 -0.72
CA ASN A 125 -7.96 14.75 0.22
C ASN A 125 -7.48 13.33 0.58
N ASN A 126 -6.35 12.86 0.03
CA ASN A 126 -5.82 11.52 0.26
C ASN A 126 -4.32 11.56 0.55
N ILE A 127 -3.82 10.46 1.09
CA ILE A 127 -2.40 10.13 1.12
C ILE A 127 -2.14 9.20 -0.06
N LEU A 128 -1.16 9.52 -0.90
CA LEU A 128 -0.79 8.68 -2.05
C LEU A 128 0.40 7.80 -1.68
N ALA A 129 0.19 6.48 -1.74
CA ALA A 129 1.19 5.45 -1.50
C ALA A 129 1.63 4.87 -2.85
N VAL A 130 2.81 5.24 -3.32
CA VAL A 130 3.29 4.94 -4.66
C VAL A 130 4.48 3.99 -4.59
N SER A 131 4.52 3.02 -5.49
CA SER A 131 5.70 2.19 -5.75
C SER A 131 6.01 2.19 -7.24
N ASN A 132 7.22 2.61 -7.63
CA ASN A 132 7.68 2.67 -9.02
C ASN A 132 8.91 1.77 -9.19
N PRO A 133 8.82 0.69 -10.00
CA PRO A 133 7.78 0.45 -11.00
C PRO A 133 6.51 -0.25 -10.47
N ALA A 134 6.60 -1.04 -9.40
CA ALA A 134 5.47 -1.86 -8.95
C ALA A 134 5.57 -2.19 -7.45
N PHE A 135 4.48 -2.63 -6.85
CA PHE A 135 4.41 -3.04 -5.43
C PHE A 135 5.45 -4.11 -5.04
N GLU A 136 5.89 -4.96 -5.96
CA GLU A 136 6.96 -5.93 -5.69
C GLU A 136 8.29 -5.28 -5.26
N LEU A 137 8.56 -4.02 -5.64
CA LEU A 137 9.70 -3.25 -5.13
C LEU A 137 9.60 -3.07 -3.61
N PHE A 138 8.43 -2.62 -3.13
CA PHE A 138 8.18 -2.46 -1.70
C PHE A 138 8.33 -3.80 -0.94
N LEU A 139 7.87 -4.90 -1.54
CA LEU A 139 8.04 -6.22 -0.94
C LEU A 139 9.50 -6.66 -0.85
N LEU A 140 10.35 -6.31 -1.84
CA LEU A 140 11.78 -6.59 -1.78
C LEU A 140 12.45 -5.89 -0.58
N LEU A 141 12.05 -4.66 -0.27
CA LEU A 141 12.60 -3.88 0.85
C LEU A 141 12.44 -4.57 2.23
N HIS A 142 11.59 -5.59 2.35
CA HIS A 142 11.43 -6.36 3.60
C HIS A 142 12.57 -7.36 3.85
N TYR A 143 13.46 -7.58 2.88
CA TYR A 143 14.62 -8.45 3.02
C TYR A 143 15.84 -7.64 3.39
N LYS A 144 16.51 -8.02 4.48
CA LYS A 144 17.74 -7.35 4.91
C LYS A 144 18.76 -7.28 3.75
N ASN A 145 19.33 -6.09 3.56
CA ASN A 145 20.32 -5.75 2.52
C ASN A 145 19.79 -5.86 1.08
N SER A 146 18.48 -5.98 0.86
CA SER A 146 17.93 -6.04 -0.51
C SER A 146 18.21 -4.79 -1.32
N TYR A 147 18.39 -3.64 -0.66
CA TYR A 147 18.81 -2.43 -1.37
C TYR A 147 20.17 -2.65 -2.05
N GLU A 148 21.18 -3.03 -1.29
CA GLU A 148 22.54 -3.24 -1.77
C GLU A 148 22.68 -4.48 -2.68
N ASP A 149 21.97 -5.56 -2.35
CA ASP A 149 22.12 -6.85 -3.03
C ASP A 149 21.30 -6.92 -4.33
N ASP A 150 20.09 -6.35 -4.32
CA ASP A 150 19.08 -6.61 -5.34
C ASP A 150 18.65 -5.33 -6.07
N ILE A 151 18.43 -4.21 -5.37
CA ILE A 151 17.83 -2.99 -5.96
C ILE A 151 18.87 -2.11 -6.66
N GLU A 152 19.88 -1.63 -5.92
CA GLU A 152 20.92 -0.74 -6.44
C GLU A 152 21.66 -1.34 -7.65
N PRO A 153 22.12 -2.61 -7.63
CA PRO A 153 22.83 -3.19 -8.77
C PRO A 153 21.97 -3.36 -10.02
N ASN A 154 20.63 -3.39 -9.87
CA ASN A 154 19.70 -3.63 -10.96
C ASN A 154 18.82 -2.40 -11.26
N ALA A 155 19.22 -1.20 -10.81
CA ALA A 155 18.33 -0.04 -10.80
C ALA A 155 17.77 0.30 -12.19
N GLU A 156 18.60 0.26 -13.23
CA GLU A 156 18.17 0.52 -14.60
C GLU A 156 17.17 -0.53 -15.12
N GLN A 157 17.37 -1.82 -14.81
CA GLN A 157 16.45 -2.88 -15.22
C GLN A 157 15.13 -2.82 -14.44
N ILE A 158 15.19 -2.40 -13.16
CA ILE A 158 14.01 -2.17 -12.34
C ILE A 158 13.19 -1.01 -12.92
N ILE A 159 13.80 0.13 -13.24
CA ILE A 159 13.06 1.28 -13.81
C ILE A 159 12.39 0.92 -15.13
N LYS A 160 13.12 0.27 -16.05
CA LYS A 160 12.54 -0.19 -17.33
C LYS A 160 11.45 -1.24 -17.14
N ASN A 161 11.59 -2.07 -16.11
CA ASN A 161 10.70 -3.15 -15.71
C ASN A 161 10.21 -4.05 -16.85
N GLU A 162 11.05 -4.28 -17.86
CA GLU A 162 10.66 -4.99 -19.07
C GLU A 162 10.14 -6.41 -18.77
N LYS A 163 9.17 -6.85 -19.57
CA LYS A 163 8.63 -8.20 -19.47
C LYS A 163 9.51 -9.17 -20.23
N ASP A 164 9.90 -10.25 -19.56
CA ASP A 164 10.43 -11.45 -20.21
C ASP A 164 9.39 -12.57 -20.08
N GLY A 165 8.68 -12.78 -21.19
CA GLY A 165 7.45 -13.56 -21.26
C GLY A 165 6.28 -12.83 -20.61
N HIS A 166 5.71 -13.41 -19.54
CA HIS A 166 4.57 -12.84 -18.81
C HIS A 166 4.95 -12.16 -17.49
N GLN A 167 6.25 -12.06 -17.20
CA GLN A 167 6.76 -11.60 -15.91
C GLN A 167 7.68 -10.39 -16.11
N THR A 168 7.44 -9.35 -15.33
CA THR A 168 8.29 -8.15 -15.27
C THR A 168 9.60 -8.45 -14.54
N PHE A 169 10.62 -7.64 -14.77
CA PHE A 169 11.92 -7.79 -14.13
C PHE A 169 11.82 -7.80 -12.59
N ILE A 170 11.12 -6.83 -12.00
CA ILE A 170 10.97 -6.72 -10.53
C ILE A 170 10.25 -7.94 -9.94
N TYR A 171 9.27 -8.50 -10.65
CA TYR A 171 8.58 -9.72 -10.24
C TYR A 171 9.55 -10.91 -10.20
N LYS A 172 10.42 -11.05 -11.20
CA LYS A 172 11.41 -12.14 -11.24
C LYS A 172 12.42 -12.01 -10.11
N LEU A 173 12.86 -10.79 -9.83
CA LEU A 173 13.79 -10.50 -8.74
C LEU A 173 13.19 -10.89 -7.38
N LEU A 174 11.94 -10.48 -7.11
CA LEU A 174 11.21 -10.89 -5.91
C LEU A 174 11.00 -12.41 -5.85
N LEU A 175 10.60 -13.04 -6.95
CA LEU A 175 10.42 -14.49 -7.01
C LEU A 175 11.73 -15.24 -6.73
N ALA A 176 12.86 -14.77 -7.26
CA ALA A 176 14.17 -15.36 -7.02
C ALA A 176 14.61 -15.23 -5.55
N ARG A 177 14.35 -14.08 -4.93
CA ARG A 177 14.68 -13.84 -3.51
C ARG A 177 13.79 -14.64 -2.56
N THR A 178 12.50 -14.73 -2.85
CA THR A 178 11.50 -15.31 -1.94
C THR A 178 11.25 -16.81 -2.16
N GLY A 179 11.42 -17.31 -3.40
CA GLY A 179 10.91 -18.61 -3.82
C GLY A 179 9.37 -18.71 -3.84
N ILE A 180 8.67 -17.60 -3.61
CA ILE A 180 7.22 -17.52 -3.46
C ILE A 180 6.65 -16.78 -4.68
N ASN A 181 5.58 -17.32 -5.28
CA ASN A 181 4.85 -16.59 -6.31
C ASN A 181 4.00 -15.48 -5.65
N PRO A 182 4.38 -14.19 -5.78
CA PRO A 182 3.72 -13.10 -5.05
C PRO A 182 2.26 -12.90 -5.50
N LYS A 183 1.87 -13.37 -6.69
CA LYS A 183 0.51 -13.22 -7.24
C LYS A 183 -0.43 -14.39 -6.91
N LYS A 184 0.11 -15.50 -6.39
CA LYS A 184 -0.65 -16.75 -6.16
C LYS A 184 -0.53 -17.32 -4.75
N ASN A 185 0.42 -16.83 -3.95
CA ASN A 185 0.67 -17.37 -2.62
C ASN A 185 0.54 -16.29 -1.55
N ALA A 186 -0.48 -16.41 -0.71
CA ALA A 186 -0.78 -15.49 0.39
C ALA A 186 0.33 -15.38 1.45
N ALA A 187 1.26 -16.34 1.50
CA ALA A 187 2.43 -16.25 2.37
C ALA A 187 3.31 -15.03 2.10
N ILE A 188 3.19 -14.39 0.93
CA ILE A 188 3.84 -13.11 0.65
C ILE A 188 3.45 -12.01 1.66
N GLY A 189 2.23 -12.10 2.22
CA GLY A 189 1.77 -11.17 3.25
C GLY A 189 2.59 -11.22 4.53
N GLU A 190 3.23 -12.35 4.85
CA GLU A 190 4.08 -12.49 6.05
C GLU A 190 5.25 -11.51 6.07
N LEU A 191 5.62 -10.93 4.92
CA LEU A 191 6.62 -9.86 4.84
C LEU A 191 6.27 -8.65 5.70
N ALA A 192 4.98 -8.38 5.97
CA ALA A 192 4.56 -7.27 6.84
C ALA A 192 5.19 -7.32 8.25
N LYS A 193 5.61 -8.49 8.72
CA LYS A 193 6.34 -8.65 10.00
C LYS A 193 7.72 -8.00 10.02
N ASN A 194 8.29 -7.72 8.85
CA ASN A 194 9.61 -7.14 8.67
C ASN A 194 9.53 -5.67 8.24
N ILE A 195 8.42 -4.98 8.56
CA ILE A 195 8.19 -3.61 8.11
C ILE A 195 9.28 -2.63 8.56
N GLU A 196 9.90 -2.82 9.74
CA GLU A 196 11.04 -1.99 10.13
C GLU A 196 12.21 -2.08 9.15
N ILE A 197 12.46 -3.26 8.58
CA ILE A 197 13.52 -3.45 7.58
C ILE A 197 13.16 -2.67 6.31
N ALA A 198 11.90 -2.75 5.89
CA ALA A 198 11.43 -2.02 4.72
C ALA A 198 11.53 -0.50 4.90
N ILE A 199 11.09 0.03 6.06
CA ILE A 199 11.19 1.46 6.40
C ILE A 199 12.64 1.94 6.33
N GLU A 200 13.60 1.20 6.90
CA GLU A 200 15.00 1.63 6.90
C GLU A 200 15.66 1.54 5.51
N GLN A 201 15.26 0.58 4.69
CA GLN A 201 15.79 0.46 3.33
C GLN A 201 15.11 1.41 2.34
N GLU A 202 13.84 1.76 2.55
CA GLU A 202 13.10 2.72 1.71
C GLU A 202 13.78 4.10 1.70
N LYS A 203 14.37 4.52 2.83
CA LYS A 203 15.16 5.76 2.93
C LYS A 203 16.38 5.83 2.00
N LYS A 204 16.78 4.71 1.39
CA LYS A 204 17.91 4.63 0.45
C LYS A 204 17.48 4.80 -1.01
N ILE A 205 16.18 4.84 -1.28
CA ILE A 205 15.59 5.12 -2.59
C ILE A 205 14.82 6.45 -2.55
N ASN A 206 14.25 6.86 -3.67
CA ASN A 206 13.45 8.09 -3.72
C ASN A 206 12.11 7.89 -2.97
N GLU A 207 11.85 8.69 -1.94
CA GLU A 207 10.58 8.72 -1.19
C GLU A 207 9.66 9.87 -1.63
N ASP A 208 10.13 10.74 -2.53
CA ASP A 208 9.37 11.86 -3.07
C ASP A 208 8.60 11.42 -4.32
N ILE A 209 7.29 11.23 -4.16
CA ILE A 209 6.41 10.83 -5.26
C ILE A 209 6.37 11.90 -6.35
N HIS A 210 6.63 13.17 -6.08
CA HIS A 210 6.69 14.22 -7.11
C HIS A 210 7.90 14.06 -8.05
N GLN A 211 8.86 13.22 -7.68
CA GLN A 211 10.05 12.89 -8.48
C GLN A 211 10.05 11.44 -8.95
N CYS A 212 8.86 10.87 -9.16
CA CYS A 212 8.71 9.46 -9.53
C CYS A 212 9.34 9.09 -10.89
N LYS A 213 9.20 9.97 -11.89
CA LYS A 213 9.51 9.64 -13.28
C LYS A 213 11.00 9.38 -13.50
N GLY A 214 11.33 8.23 -14.09
CA GLY A 214 12.69 7.78 -14.35
C GLY A 214 13.46 7.41 -13.10
N GLN A 215 12.79 7.24 -11.95
CA GLN A 215 13.41 6.94 -10.66
C GLN A 215 12.69 5.80 -9.94
N ILE A 216 13.47 4.89 -9.34
CA ILE A 216 12.94 3.94 -8.36
C ILE A 216 12.39 4.74 -7.19
N THR A 217 11.08 4.64 -6.97
CA THR A 217 10.37 5.49 -6.01
C THR A 217 9.46 4.65 -5.15
N CYS A 218 9.51 4.81 -3.84
CA CYS A 218 8.56 4.19 -2.92
C CYS A 218 8.42 5.01 -1.65
N ASN A 219 7.19 5.21 -1.17
CA ASN A 219 6.91 5.92 0.09
C ASN A 219 5.96 5.14 1.02
N ILE A 220 5.74 3.86 0.75
CA ILE A 220 4.74 3.04 1.46
C ILE A 220 5.22 2.75 2.89
N GLY A 221 6.52 2.46 3.07
CA GLY A 221 7.14 2.26 4.37
C GLY A 221 7.04 3.51 5.24
N ARG A 222 7.38 4.68 4.69
CA ARG A 222 7.27 6.00 5.32
C ARG A 222 5.85 6.27 5.79
N ILE A 223 4.84 6.03 4.97
CA ILE A 223 3.44 6.20 5.35
C ILE A 223 3.08 5.28 6.52
N ILE A 224 3.49 4.00 6.48
CA ILE A 224 3.24 3.07 7.59
C ILE A 224 3.95 3.53 8.87
N ASP A 225 5.18 4.04 8.77
CA ASP A 225 5.93 4.59 9.90
C ASP A 225 5.25 5.84 10.50
N GLU A 226 4.68 6.70 9.65
CA GLU A 226 3.86 7.85 10.08
C GLU A 226 2.61 7.39 10.84
N ILE A 227 1.90 6.37 10.37
CA ILE A 227 0.73 5.78 11.08
C ILE A 227 1.14 5.23 12.45
N ARG A 228 2.31 4.58 12.55
CA ARG A 228 2.82 4.04 13.83
C ARG A 228 3.18 5.13 14.83
N LYS A 229 3.56 6.32 14.34
CA LYS A 229 3.96 7.48 15.15
C LYS A 229 2.80 8.41 15.48
N ASP A 230 1.66 8.25 14.83
CA ASP A 230 0.45 9.01 15.12
C ASP A 230 -0.07 8.64 16.52
N ASP A 231 -0.36 9.67 17.33
CA ASP A 231 -0.88 9.53 18.68
C ASP A 231 -2.40 9.35 18.74
N GLY A 232 -3.04 9.32 17.56
CA GLY A 232 -4.46 9.15 17.37
C GLY A 232 -5.26 10.35 17.86
N LYS A 233 -4.71 11.58 17.84
CA LYS A 233 -5.43 12.82 18.18
C LYS A 233 -5.66 13.75 16.98
#